data_AF-A0A8T5DTZ5-F1
#
_entry.id   AF-A0A8T5DTZ5-F1
#
_cell.length_a   1.000
_cell.length_b   1.000
_cell.length_c   1.000
_cell.angle_alpha   90.00
_cell.angle_beta   90.00
_cell.angle_gamma   90.00
#
_symmetry.space_group_name_H-M   'P 1'
#
loop_
_entity.id
_entity.type
_entity.pdbx_description
1 polymer ?
#
loop_
_entity_poly.entity_id
_entity_poly.type
_entity_poly.pdbx_seq_one_letter_code
_entity_poly.pdbx_strand_id
1 'polypeptide(L)'
;MKKTLTWLPRILTIIFICFISMFALDAFSDPNGFWLNLAGFLIHLVPSFALIICLILAWKKPLIGGIIFIFLSVVFTFAFDTYEDVVTLLIISFPLLLVGILYLVDFHLRKK
;
A
#
# COMPACT_ATOMS: atom_id res chain seq x y z
N MET A 1 -8.38 7.97 -23.07
CA MET A 1 -8.31 6.67 -22.37
C MET A 1 -6.91 6.27 -21.89
N LYS A 2 -5.81 6.51 -22.64
CA LYS A 2 -4.45 6.16 -22.16
C LYS A 2 -4.04 6.90 -20.87
N LYS A 3 -4.38 8.18 -20.68
CA LYS A 3 -4.03 8.93 -19.44
C LYS A 3 -4.76 8.41 -18.20
N THR A 4 -6.07 8.16 -18.25
CA THR A 4 -6.85 7.76 -17.05
C THR A 4 -6.37 6.44 -16.46
N LEU A 5 -6.05 5.44 -17.30
CA LEU A 5 -5.52 4.16 -16.82
C LEU A 5 -4.09 4.24 -16.26
N THR A 6 -3.30 5.23 -16.67
CA THR A 6 -1.94 5.44 -16.13
C THR A 6 -1.94 6.10 -14.77
N TRP A 7 -2.99 6.88 -14.46
CA TRP A 7 -3.13 7.61 -13.20
C TRP A 7 -3.93 6.84 -12.16
N LEU A 8 -4.92 6.04 -12.59
CA LEU A 8 -5.77 5.24 -11.70
C LEU A 8 -4.97 4.38 -10.68
N PRO A 9 -4.03 3.50 -11.08
CA PRO A 9 -3.29 2.69 -10.11
C PRO A 9 -2.50 3.55 -9.12
N ARG A 10 -1.92 4.67 -9.58
CA ARG A 10 -1.12 5.58 -8.74
C ARG A 10 -1.99 6.28 -7.70
N ILE A 11 -3.13 6.82 -8.12
CA ILE A 11 -4.06 7.51 -7.22
C ILE A 11 -4.59 6.54 -6.17
N LEU A 12 -4.99 5.32 -6.58
CA LEU A 12 -5.44 4.29 -5.64
C LEU A 12 -4.33 3.87 -4.67
N THR A 13 -3.09 3.75 -5.14
CA THR A 13 -1.93 3.47 -4.27
C THR A 13 -1.73 4.58 -3.24
N ILE A 14 -1.81 5.85 -3.65
CA ILE A 14 -1.66 7.00 -2.75
C ILE A 14 -2.76 6.99 -1.69
N ILE A 15 -4.02 6.79 -2.10
CA ILE A 15 -5.15 6.69 -1.18
C ILE A 15 -4.92 5.55 -0.17
N PHE A 16 -4.47 4.38 -0.65
CA PHE A 16 -4.17 3.25 0.22
C PHE A 16 -3.02 3.53 1.20
N ILE A 17 -1.95 4.20 0.76
CA ILE A 17 -0.85 4.62 1.64
C ILE A 17 -1.37 5.58 2.72
N CYS A 18 -2.19 6.56 2.35
CA CYS A 18 -2.80 7.47 3.33
C CYS A 18 -3.67 6.70 4.33
N PHE A 19 -4.48 5.75 3.85
CA PHE A 19 -5.30 4.88 4.71
C PHE A 19 -4.45 4.06 5.69
N ILE A 20 -3.40 3.38 5.22
CA ILE A 20 -2.49 2.60 6.10
C ILE A 20 -1.78 3.51 7.11
N SER A 21 -1.42 4.73 6.70
CA SER A 21 -0.75 5.68 7.58
C SER A 21 -1.63 6.19 8.72
N MET A 22 -2.97 6.13 8.58
CA MET A 22 -3.88 6.50 9.66
C MET A 22 -3.81 5.55 10.84
N PHE A 23 -3.48 4.27 10.62
CA PHE A 23 -3.35 3.31 11.73
C PHE A 23 -2.24 3.71 12.69
N ALA A 24 -1.15 4.29 12.21
CA ALA A 24 -0.03 4.73 13.05
C ALA A 24 -0.39 5.78 14.10
N LEU A 25 -1.54 6.48 13.95
CA LEU A 25 -2.03 7.44 14.94
C LEU A 25 -2.41 6.79 16.27
N ASP A 26 -2.62 5.48 16.30
CA ASP A 26 -2.86 4.71 17.52
C ASP A 26 -1.71 4.82 18.54
N ALA A 27 -0.48 5.07 18.10
CA ALA A 27 0.69 5.29 18.95
C ALA A 27 0.55 6.51 19.88
N PHE A 28 -0.39 7.42 19.63
CA PHE A 28 -0.68 8.56 20.51
C PHE A 28 -1.76 8.26 21.56
N SER A 29 -2.37 7.06 21.54
CA SER A 29 -3.38 6.66 22.54
C SER A 29 -2.78 6.24 23.88
N ASP A 30 -1.49 5.88 23.91
CA ASP A 30 -0.80 5.51 25.13
C ASP A 30 -0.52 6.74 26.03
N PRO A 31 -0.64 6.61 27.36
CA PRO A 31 -0.40 7.69 28.33
C PRO A 31 1.09 8.03 28.53
N ASN A 32 1.92 7.68 27.56
CA ASN A 32 3.36 7.93 27.54
C ASN A 32 3.66 9.40 27.19
N GLY A 33 4.92 9.83 27.40
CA GLY A 33 5.35 11.19 27.04
C GLY A 33 5.33 11.44 25.52
N PHE A 34 5.12 12.70 25.11
CA PHE A 34 5.00 13.11 23.70
C PHE A 34 6.09 12.53 22.78
N TRP A 35 7.37 12.59 23.21
CA TRP A 35 8.50 12.09 22.43
C TRP A 35 8.48 10.58 22.23
N LEU A 36 7.99 9.82 23.21
CA LEU A 36 7.88 8.37 23.12
C LEU A 36 6.75 7.98 22.16
N ASN A 37 5.61 8.66 22.22
CA ASN A 37 4.50 8.47 21.27
C ASN A 37 4.90 8.85 19.84
N LEU A 38 5.67 9.92 19.67
CA LEU A 38 6.20 10.31 18.36
C LEU A 38 7.15 9.23 17.78
N ALA A 39 8.01 8.65 18.62
CA ALA A 39 8.87 7.55 18.20
C ALA A 39 8.04 6.32 17.81
N GLY A 40 7.02 5.97 18.60
CA GLY A 40 6.06 4.90 18.28
C GLY A 40 5.36 5.15 16.95
N PHE A 41 4.83 6.35 16.72
CA PHE A 41 4.19 6.75 15.48
C PHE A 41 5.12 6.58 14.26
N LEU A 42 6.38 7.01 14.36
CA LEU A 42 7.35 6.84 13.27
C LEU A 42 7.67 5.37 12.97
N ILE A 43 7.70 4.51 13.99
CA ILE A 43 7.86 3.06 13.82
C ILE A 43 6.62 2.46 13.13
N HIS A 44 5.41 2.86 13.53
CA HIS A 44 4.18 2.37 12.91
C HIS A 44 3.99 2.88 11.46
N LEU A 45 4.69 3.94 11.06
CA LEU A 45 4.72 4.41 9.66
C LEU A 45 5.68 3.63 8.75
N VAL A 46 6.52 2.72 9.28
CA VAL A 46 7.45 1.92 8.46
C VAL A 46 6.75 1.19 7.31
N PRO A 47 5.59 0.52 7.49
CA PRO A 47 4.82 -0.07 6.39
C PRO A 47 4.45 0.96 5.31
N SER A 48 3.99 2.15 5.70
CA SER A 48 3.65 3.23 4.77
C SER A 48 4.85 3.73 3.97
N PHE A 49 6.00 3.91 4.62
CA PHE A 49 7.24 4.31 3.93
C PHE A 49 7.70 3.25 2.92
N ALA A 50 7.59 1.97 3.26
CA ALA A 50 7.87 0.88 2.32
C ALA A 50 6.96 0.94 1.09
N LEU A 51 5.66 1.19 1.28
CA LEU A 51 4.70 1.36 0.18
C LEU A 51 5.00 2.59 -0.69
N ILE A 52 5.45 3.70 -0.09
CA ILE A 52 5.88 4.91 -0.83
C ILE A 52 7.07 4.59 -1.74
N ILE A 53 8.07 3.86 -1.25
CA ILE A 53 9.22 3.43 -2.06
C ILE A 53 8.74 2.57 -3.23
N CYS A 54 7.84 1.63 -2.98
CA CYS A 54 7.26 0.78 -4.03
C CYS A 54 6.49 1.61 -5.08
N LEU A 55 5.70 2.59 -4.66
CA LEU A 55 5.00 3.52 -5.55
C LEU A 55 5.97 4.32 -6.43
N ILE A 56 7.07 4.83 -5.88
CA ILE A 56 8.09 5.57 -6.63
C ILE A 56 8.72 4.67 -7.70
N LEU A 57 9.07 3.43 -7.36
CA LEU A 57 9.59 2.44 -8.31
C LEU A 57 8.57 2.09 -9.41
N ALA A 58 7.31 1.89 -9.02
CA ALA A 58 6.20 1.61 -9.93
C ALA A 58 5.91 2.77 -10.89
N TRP A 59 6.30 4.00 -10.54
CA TRP A 59 5.96 5.20 -11.31
C TRP A 59 6.55 5.20 -12.72
N LYS A 60 7.79 4.70 -12.87
CA LYS A 60 8.49 4.60 -14.17
C LYS A 60 8.45 3.19 -14.75
N LYS A 61 8.31 2.16 -13.90
CA LYS A 61 8.31 0.75 -14.31
C LYS A 61 7.03 0.04 -13.83
N PRO A 62 5.90 0.20 -14.53
CA PRO A 62 4.61 -0.33 -14.08
C PRO A 62 4.60 -1.86 -13.96
N LEU A 63 5.36 -2.59 -14.80
CA LEU A 63 5.52 -4.05 -14.65
C LEU A 63 6.11 -4.43 -13.28
N ILE A 64 7.19 -3.75 -12.88
CA ILE A 64 7.83 -4.01 -11.59
C ILE A 64 6.89 -3.62 -10.45
N GLY A 65 6.21 -2.48 -10.58
CA GLY A 65 5.19 -2.05 -9.62
C GLY A 65 4.10 -3.10 -9.42
N GLY A 66 3.55 -3.62 -10.51
CA GLY A 66 2.50 -4.64 -10.45
C GLY A 66 2.94 -5.91 -9.72
N ILE A 67 4.12 -6.43 -10.04
CA ILE A 67 4.68 -7.61 -9.37
C ILE A 67 4.91 -7.34 -7.88
N ILE A 68 5.49 -6.18 -7.53
CA ILE A 68 5.76 -5.80 -6.14
C ILE A 68 4.46 -5.68 -5.33
N PHE A 69 3.43 -5.03 -5.86
CA PHE A 69 2.16 -4.86 -5.13
C PHE A 69 1.38 -6.18 -4.97
N ILE A 70 1.43 -7.08 -5.96
CA ILE A 70 0.88 -8.43 -5.80
C ILE A 70 1.65 -9.19 -4.72
N PHE A 71 2.98 -9.14 -4.75
CA PHE A 71 3.81 -9.76 -3.73
C PHE A 71 3.51 -9.20 -2.33
N LEU A 72 3.39 -7.88 -2.20
CA LEU A 72 3.02 -7.22 -0.94
C LEU A 72 1.64 -7.62 -0.45
N SER A 73 0.66 -7.82 -1.33
CA SER A 73 -0.65 -8.34 -0.95
C SER A 73 -0.55 -9.71 -0.27
N VAL A 74 0.27 -10.60 -0.83
CA VAL A 74 0.52 -11.92 -0.23
C VAL A 74 1.25 -11.78 1.10
N VAL A 75 2.31 -10.96 1.15
CA VAL A 75 3.06 -10.71 2.39
C VAL A 75 2.16 -10.15 3.48
N PHE A 76 1.32 -9.16 3.18
CA PHE A 76 0.41 -8.56 4.16
C PHE A 76 -0.65 -9.57 4.63
N THR A 77 -1.12 -10.44 3.73
CA THR A 77 -2.09 -11.49 4.09
C THR A 77 -1.53 -12.41 5.18
N PHE A 78 -0.27 -12.81 5.08
CA PHE A 78 0.35 -13.71 6.05
C PHE A 78 0.99 -12.99 7.24
N ALA A 79 1.54 -11.79 7.05
CA ALA A 79 2.22 -11.04 8.11
C ALA A 79 1.24 -10.41 9.13
N PHE A 80 0.01 -10.12 8.69
CA PHE A 80 -1.05 -9.57 9.54
C PHE A 80 -2.22 -10.54 9.71
N ASP A 81 -2.04 -11.82 9.35
CA ASP A 81 -3.06 -12.88 9.43
C ASP A 81 -4.43 -12.48 8.88
N THR A 82 -4.45 -11.66 7.82
CA THR A 82 -5.71 -11.09 7.32
C THR A 82 -6.66 -12.17 6.79
N TYR A 83 -6.18 -13.37 6.49
CA TYR A 83 -6.99 -14.49 6.02
C TYR A 83 -7.96 -15.02 7.09
N GLU A 84 -7.75 -14.70 8.37
CA GLU A 84 -8.65 -15.12 9.45
C GLU A 84 -9.95 -14.31 9.46
N ASP A 85 -9.93 -13.08 8.95
CA ASP A 85 -11.09 -12.19 8.91
C ASP A 85 -11.30 -11.60 7.51
N VAL A 86 -12.46 -11.90 6.92
CA VAL A 86 -12.80 -11.49 5.55
C VAL A 86 -12.78 -9.97 5.40
N VAL A 87 -13.16 -9.22 6.43
CA VAL A 87 -13.20 -7.75 6.37
C VAL A 87 -11.78 -7.20 6.31
N THR A 88 -10.89 -7.67 7.19
CA THR A 88 -9.47 -7.31 7.22
C THR A 88 -8.79 -7.69 5.90
N LEU A 89 -9.06 -8.88 5.35
CA LEU A 89 -8.56 -9.29 4.04
C LEU A 89 -8.97 -8.31 2.93
N LEU A 90 -10.24 -7.93 2.90
CA LEU A 90 -10.79 -7.04 1.87
C LEU A 90 -10.32 -5.60 1.99
N ILE A 91 -9.95 -5.15 3.19
CA ILE A 91 -9.55 -3.76 3.46
C ILE A 91 -8.02 -3.59 3.39
N ILE A 92 -7.25 -4.61 3.75
CA ILE A 92 -5.78 -4.52 3.82
C ILE A 92 -5.14 -5.18 2.60
N SER A 93 -5.44 -6.46 2.37
CA SER A 93 -4.71 -7.28 1.39
C SER A 93 -5.27 -7.13 -0.03
N PHE A 94 -6.58 -7.05 -0.18
CA PHE A 94 -7.23 -6.93 -1.48
C PHE A 94 -6.88 -5.62 -2.23
N PRO A 95 -6.82 -4.43 -1.61
CA PRO A 95 -6.46 -3.21 -2.32
C PRO A 95 -5.05 -3.26 -2.91
N LEU A 96 -4.09 -3.90 -2.22
CA LEU A 96 -2.74 -4.14 -2.73
C LEU A 96 -2.77 -5.04 -3.98
N LEU A 97 -3.56 -6.12 -3.95
CA LEU A 97 -3.73 -7.02 -5.09
C LEU A 97 -4.34 -6.28 -6.28
N LEU A 98 -5.42 -5.52 -6.03
CA LEU A 98 -6.14 -4.75 -7.04
C LEU A 98 -5.21 -3.74 -7.72
N VAL A 99 -4.48 -2.96 -6.94
CA VAL A 99 -3.50 -1.98 -7.46
C VAL A 99 -2.40 -2.68 -8.25
N GLY A 100 -1.90 -3.83 -7.78
CA GLY A 100 -0.90 -4.62 -8.49
C GLY A 100 -1.38 -5.09 -9.87
N ILE A 101 -2.62 -5.61 -9.95
CA ILE A 101 -3.25 -5.98 -11.22
C ILE A 101 -3.39 -4.75 -12.12
N LEU A 102 -3.84 -3.60 -11.59
CA LEU A 102 -3.99 -2.37 -12.38
C LEU A 102 -2.66 -1.88 -12.96
N TYR A 103 -1.56 -1.99 -12.22
CA TYR A 103 -0.21 -1.68 -12.73
C TYR A 103 0.21 -2.63 -13.86
N LEU A 104 -0.10 -3.92 -13.76
CA LEU A 104 0.16 -4.88 -14.84
C LEU A 104 -0.68 -4.56 -16.09
N VAL A 105 -1.96 -4.23 -15.91
CA VAL A 105 -2.85 -3.83 -17.01
C VAL A 105 -2.32 -2.57 -17.70
N ASP A 106 -1.91 -1.55 -16.93
CA ASP A 106 -1.29 -0.33 -17.45
C ASP A 106 -0.03 -0.64 -18.27
N PHE A 107 0.82 -1.56 -17.81
CA PHE A 107 2.00 -2.00 -18.57
C PHE A 107 1.63 -2.63 -19.93
N HIS A 108 0.67 -3.56 -19.95
CA HIS A 108 0.26 -4.22 -21.20
C HIS A 108 -0.33 -3.23 -22.22
N LEU A 109 -1.06 -2.21 -21.74
CA LEU A 109 -1.66 -1.18 -22.60
C LEU A 109 -0.67 -0.12 -23.08
N ARG A 110 0.44 0.09 -22.37
CA ARG A 110 1.53 0.97 -22.84
C ARG A 110 2.42 0.29 -23.88
N LYS A 111 2.53 -1.04 -23.82
CA LYS A 111 3.26 -1.84 -24.82
C LYS A 111 2.54 -1.91 -26.18
N LYS A 112 1.24 -1.57 -26.20
CA LYS A 112 0.36 -1.59 -27.38
C LYS A 112 0.11 -0.18 -27.93
#